data_AF-T1CAM9-F1
#
_entry.id   AF-T1CAM9-F1
#
_cell.length_a   1.000
_cell.length_b   1.000
_cell.length_c   1.000
_cell.angle_alpha   90.00
_cell.angle_beta   90.00
_cell.angle_gamma   90.00
#
_symmetry.space_group_name_H-M   'P 1'
#
loop_
_entity.id
_entity.type
_entity.pdbx_description
1 polymer ?
#
loop_
_entity_poly.entity_id
_entity_poly.type
_entity_poly.pdbx_seq_one_letter_code
_entity_poly.pdbx_strand_id
1 'polypeptide(L)'
;KRLEPHIKKILSVGDILVTYGDFKKTNTPLSPTSYVEEYWELQLKASGFDGKPVVESFNDALELSKRYGVPMHPRYIYDYSDINTEDMLSLVETVNEAFFNGADTLEKLGKDNNKRGEHKESEGA
;
A
#
# COMPACT_ATOMS: atom_id res chain seq x y z
N LYS A 1 -9.93 5.02 21.40
CA LYS A 1 -10.51 6.35 21.72
C LYS A 1 -9.52 7.53 21.71
N ARG A 2 -8.22 7.36 21.38
CA ARG A 2 -7.21 8.43 21.60
C ARG A 2 -7.12 9.51 20.52
N LEU A 3 -7.69 9.28 19.33
CA LEU A 3 -7.56 10.18 18.18
C LEU A 3 -8.80 11.02 17.88
N GLU A 4 -9.95 10.68 18.47
CA GLU A 4 -11.25 11.32 18.20
C GLU A 4 -11.23 12.86 18.21
N PRO A 5 -10.62 13.57 19.19
CA PRO A 5 -10.59 15.03 19.17
C PRO A 5 -9.71 15.64 18.07
N HIS A 6 -8.92 14.84 17.35
CA HIS A 6 -8.02 15.28 16.28
C HIS A 6 -8.47 14.82 14.89
N ILE A 7 -9.64 14.16 14.77
CA ILE A 7 -10.16 13.72 13.47
C ILE A 7 -10.75 14.93 12.72
N LYS A 8 -10.09 15.35 11.65
CA LYS A 8 -10.58 16.43 10.76
C LYS A 8 -11.61 15.93 9.74
N LYS A 9 -11.40 14.73 9.19
CA LYS A 9 -12.26 14.12 8.16
C LYS A 9 -12.11 12.60 8.20
N ILE A 10 -13.22 11.89 8.02
CA ILE A 10 -13.24 10.45 7.75
C ILE A 10 -13.19 10.28 6.24
N LEU A 11 -12.15 9.62 5.72
CA LEU A 11 -11.98 9.38 4.29
C LEU A 11 -12.72 8.12 3.83
N SER A 12 -12.64 7.06 4.63
CA SER A 12 -13.41 5.83 4.46
C SER A 12 -13.90 5.35 5.82
N VAL A 13 -15.13 4.82 5.85
CA VAL A 13 -15.74 4.24 7.05
C VAL A 13 -15.20 2.82 7.31
N GLY A 14 -14.53 2.23 6.30
CA GLY A 14 -14.07 0.85 6.31
C GLY A 14 -15.14 -0.11 5.77
N ASP A 15 -14.92 -1.40 6.02
CA ASP A 15 -15.73 -2.46 5.43
C ASP A 15 -16.98 -2.78 6.25
N ILE A 16 -18.02 -3.21 5.54
CA ILE A 16 -19.23 -3.78 6.13
C ILE A 16 -19.46 -5.17 5.56
N LEU A 17 -19.57 -6.16 6.46
CA LEU A 17 -19.90 -7.52 6.07
C LEU A 17 -21.41 -7.66 5.88
N VAL A 18 -21.84 -7.84 4.64
CA VAL A 18 -23.26 -8.06 4.29
C VAL A 18 -23.47 -9.54 3.95
N THR A 19 -24.49 -10.15 4.55
CA THR A 19 -24.75 -11.57 4.31
C THR A 19 -25.57 -11.78 3.05
N TYR A 20 -25.34 -12.90 2.35
CA TYR A 20 -26.19 -13.29 1.21
C TYR A 20 -27.68 -13.41 1.58
N GLY A 21 -27.96 -13.79 2.84
CA GLY A 21 -29.34 -13.92 3.34
C GLY A 21 -30.14 -12.63 3.27
N ASP A 22 -29.49 -11.47 3.38
CA ASP A 22 -30.16 -10.17 3.35
C ASP A 22 -30.69 -9.86 1.95
N PHE A 23 -29.90 -10.13 0.91
CA PHE A 23 -30.33 -10.02 -0.49
C PHE A 23 -31.46 -10.99 -0.83
N LYS A 24 -31.36 -12.24 -0.35
CA LYS A 24 -32.37 -13.28 -0.60
C LYS A 24 -33.74 -12.93 0.00
N LYS A 25 -33.77 -12.32 1.19
CA LYS A 25 -35.02 -11.94 1.88
C LYS A 25 -35.74 -10.77 1.21
N THR A 26 -34.97 -9.80 0.73
CA THR A 26 -35.50 -8.56 0.13
C THR A 26 -35.74 -8.67 -1.37
N ASN A 27 -35.24 -9.73 -2.01
CA ASN A 27 -35.22 -9.89 -3.47
C ASN A 27 -34.48 -8.73 -4.18
N THR A 28 -33.53 -8.10 -3.49
CA THR A 28 -32.66 -7.07 -4.06
C THR A 28 -31.60 -7.73 -4.96
N PRO A 29 -31.29 -7.18 -6.15
CA PRO A 29 -30.20 -7.67 -6.97
C PRO A 29 -28.87 -7.68 -6.22
N LEU A 30 -28.04 -8.70 -6.47
CA LEU A 30 -26.68 -8.75 -5.95
C LEU A 30 -25.85 -7.67 -6.62
N SER A 31 -25.25 -6.80 -5.81
CA SER A 31 -24.22 -5.88 -6.28
C SER A 31 -22.93 -6.63 -6.59
N PRO A 32 -22.09 -6.15 -7.51
CA PRO A 32 -20.76 -6.70 -7.70
C PRO A 32 -19.97 -6.64 -6.39
N THR A 33 -19.21 -7.70 -6.11
CA THR A 33 -18.35 -7.78 -4.94
C THR A 33 -17.11 -6.90 -5.12
N SER A 34 -16.66 -6.27 -4.04
CA SER A 34 -15.34 -5.64 -3.99
C SER A 34 -14.23 -6.68 -4.14
N TYR A 35 -13.03 -6.22 -4.49
CA TYR A 35 -11.89 -7.10 -4.62
C TYR A 35 -11.28 -7.42 -3.25
N VAL A 36 -11.76 -8.49 -2.62
CA VAL A 36 -11.39 -8.95 -1.26
C VAL A 36 -10.51 -10.19 -1.29
N GLU A 37 -9.90 -10.52 -0.15
CA GLU A 37 -8.96 -11.64 0.00
C GLU A 37 -9.56 -12.96 -0.47
N GLU A 38 -10.81 -13.25 -0.11
CA GLU A 38 -11.47 -14.50 -0.50
C GLU A 38 -11.66 -14.59 -2.02
N TYR A 39 -11.94 -13.46 -2.67
CA TYR A 39 -12.07 -13.44 -4.12
C TYR A 39 -10.71 -13.63 -4.80
N TRP A 40 -9.67 -12.96 -4.30
CA TRP A 40 -8.29 -13.15 -4.77
C TRP A 40 -7.83 -14.61 -4.61
N GLU A 41 -8.11 -15.26 -3.48
CA GLU A 41 -7.80 -16.67 -3.26
C GLU A 41 -8.48 -17.59 -4.27
N LEU A 42 -9.74 -17.31 -4.61
CA LEU A 42 -10.48 -18.07 -5.62
C LEU A 42 -9.88 -17.88 -7.01
N GLN A 43 -9.48 -16.66 -7.38
CA GLN A 43 -8.80 -16.40 -8.66
C GLN A 43 -7.45 -17.11 -8.73
N LEU A 44 -6.70 -17.11 -7.62
CA LEU A 44 -5.41 -17.80 -7.54
C LEU A 44 -5.58 -19.32 -7.71
N LYS A 45 -6.57 -19.92 -7.03
CA LYS A 45 -6.91 -21.35 -7.22
C LYS A 45 -7.33 -21.66 -8.66
N ALA A 46 -8.15 -20.79 -9.27
CA ALA A 46 -8.57 -20.94 -10.67
C ALA A 46 -7.39 -20.85 -11.66
N SER A 47 -6.30 -20.19 -11.26
CA SER A 47 -5.06 -20.06 -12.04
C SER A 47 -4.11 -21.26 -11.89
N GLY A 48 -4.52 -22.32 -11.18
CA GLY A 48 -3.74 -23.54 -10.99
C GLY A 48 -2.87 -23.56 -9.74
N PHE A 49 -3.12 -22.68 -8.77
CA PHE A 49 -2.46 -22.74 -7.47
C PHE A 49 -3.12 -23.76 -6.55
N ASP A 50 -2.42 -24.87 -6.29
CA ASP A 50 -2.86 -25.93 -5.40
C ASP A 50 -2.27 -25.73 -3.99
N GLY A 51 -2.84 -24.79 -3.23
CA GLY A 51 -2.39 -24.54 -1.87
C GLY A 51 -3.20 -23.50 -1.11
N LYS A 52 -2.77 -23.22 0.13
CA LYS A 52 -3.21 -22.02 0.87
C LYS A 52 -2.17 -20.93 0.64
N PRO A 53 -2.53 -19.77 0.07
CA PRO A 53 -1.57 -18.70 -0.14
C PRO A 53 -1.16 -18.11 1.21
N VAL A 54 0.13 -17.85 1.37
CA VAL A 54 0.71 -17.18 2.53
C VAL A 54 1.31 -15.88 2.01
N VAL A 55 0.72 -14.75 2.43
CA VAL A 55 1.14 -13.40 2.04
C VAL A 55 1.49 -12.62 3.29
N GLU A 56 2.76 -12.64 3.65
CA GLU A 56 3.31 -11.90 4.80
C GLU A 56 3.90 -10.56 4.35
N SER A 57 4.50 -10.52 3.16
CA SER A 57 5.13 -9.33 2.60
C SER A 57 4.56 -8.95 1.23
N PHE A 58 4.84 -7.72 0.83
CA PHE A 58 4.53 -7.22 -0.51
C PHE A 58 5.21 -8.06 -1.60
N ASN A 59 6.45 -8.51 -1.36
CA ASN A 59 7.18 -9.32 -2.33
C ASN A 59 6.50 -10.66 -2.58
N ASP A 60 5.98 -11.32 -1.54
CA ASP A 60 5.26 -12.60 -1.69
C ASP A 60 4.01 -12.41 -2.56
N ALA A 61 3.24 -11.35 -2.32
CA ALA A 61 2.08 -11.04 -3.13
C ALA A 61 2.45 -10.72 -4.59
N LEU A 62 3.56 -10.00 -4.80
CA LEU A 62 4.03 -9.65 -6.14
C LEU A 62 4.50 -10.88 -6.92
N GLU A 63 5.19 -11.81 -6.25
CA GLU A 63 5.62 -13.07 -6.86
C GLU A 63 4.44 -13.94 -7.27
N LEU A 64 3.41 -14.07 -6.41
CA LEU A 64 2.19 -14.81 -6.73
C LEU A 64 1.45 -14.19 -7.92
N SER A 65 1.30 -12.86 -7.91
CA SER A 65 0.67 -12.11 -9.01
C SER A 65 1.40 -12.35 -10.33
N LYS A 66 2.72 -12.23 -10.35
CA LYS A 66 3.54 -12.46 -11.55
C LYS A 66 3.51 -13.91 -12.01
N ARG A 67 3.56 -14.87 -11.09
CA ARG A 67 3.63 -16.31 -11.41
C ARG A 67 2.32 -16.85 -11.98
N TYR A 68 1.19 -16.45 -11.39
CA TYR A 68 -0.13 -16.99 -11.73
C TYR A 68 -0.98 -16.05 -12.59
N GLY A 69 -0.49 -14.84 -12.90
CA GLY A 69 -1.21 -13.87 -13.73
C GLY A 69 -2.46 -13.31 -13.06
N VAL A 70 -2.56 -13.41 -11.73
CA VAL A 70 -3.67 -12.83 -10.95
C VAL A 70 -3.36 -11.38 -10.58
N PRO A 71 -4.39 -10.54 -10.34
CA PRO A 71 -4.16 -9.20 -9.82
C PRO A 71 -3.44 -9.22 -8.46
N MET A 72 -2.90 -8.05 -8.08
CA MET A 72 -2.19 -7.89 -6.82
C MET A 72 -3.07 -8.26 -5.62
N HIS A 73 -2.49 -8.72 -4.51
CA HIS A 73 -3.28 -9.03 -3.31
C HIS A 73 -3.99 -7.76 -2.78
N PRO A 74 -5.29 -7.83 -2.39
CA PRO A 74 -6.11 -6.67 -1.97
C PRO A 74 -5.48 -5.75 -0.93
N ARG A 75 -4.79 -6.31 0.07
CA ARG A 75 -4.01 -5.56 1.07
C ARG A 75 -3.05 -4.50 0.50
N TYR A 76 -2.58 -4.69 -0.72
CA TYR A 76 -1.61 -3.80 -1.40
C TYR A 76 -2.23 -3.05 -2.59
N ILE A 77 -3.55 -3.07 -2.73
CA ILE A 77 -4.29 -2.30 -3.72
C ILE A 77 -4.88 -1.07 -3.02
N TYR A 78 -4.63 0.11 -3.58
CA TYR A 78 -5.24 1.36 -3.13
C TYR A 78 -6.53 1.64 -3.88
N ASP A 79 -7.39 2.48 -3.30
CA ASP A 79 -8.60 2.96 -3.97
C ASP A 79 -8.23 4.02 -5.02
N TYR A 80 -7.97 3.55 -6.23
CA TYR A 80 -7.68 4.40 -7.38
C TYR A 80 -8.93 5.04 -7.98
N SER A 81 -10.13 4.73 -7.47
CA SER A 81 -11.39 5.28 -7.99
C SER A 81 -11.53 6.78 -7.71
N ASP A 82 -10.87 7.26 -6.65
CA ASP A 82 -10.96 8.64 -6.17
C ASP A 82 -9.93 9.59 -6.80
N ILE A 83 -9.07 9.10 -7.70
CA ILE A 83 -8.01 9.89 -8.35
C ILE A 83 -8.12 9.81 -9.87
N ASN A 84 -8.04 10.95 -10.54
CA ASN A 84 -8.03 11.00 -12.00
C ASN A 84 -6.61 10.70 -12.55
N THR A 85 -6.53 10.52 -13.86
CA THR A 85 -5.28 10.15 -14.51
C THR A 85 -4.25 11.28 -14.45
N GLU A 86 -4.70 12.53 -14.57
CA GLU A 86 -3.85 13.72 -14.51
C GLU A 86 -3.17 13.88 -13.15
N ASP A 87 -3.91 13.69 -12.06
CA ASP A 87 -3.44 13.75 -10.68
C ASP A 87 -2.46 12.59 -10.40
N MET A 88 -2.75 11.39 -10.93
CA MET A 88 -1.82 10.27 -10.85
C MET A 88 -0.50 10.55 -11.57
N LEU A 89 -0.54 11.12 -12.77
CA LEU A 89 0.66 11.47 -13.53
C LEU A 89 1.48 12.54 -12.80
N SER A 90 0.82 13.60 -12.32
CA SER A 90 1.44 14.66 -11.51
C SER A 90 2.12 14.10 -10.26
N LEU A 91 1.48 13.15 -9.58
CA LEU A 91 2.07 12.44 -8.44
C LEU A 91 3.34 11.67 -8.85
N VAL A 92 3.29 10.92 -9.95
CA VAL A 92 4.43 10.13 -10.45
C VAL A 92 5.61 11.04 -10.79
N GLU A 93 5.37 12.15 -11.50
CA GLU A 93 6.40 13.13 -11.85
C GLU A 93 7.03 13.74 -10.59
N THR A 94 6.20 14.19 -9.65
CA THR A 94 6.66 14.79 -8.39
C THR A 94 7.50 13.80 -7.57
N VAL A 95 7.07 12.55 -7.48
CA VAL A 95 7.81 11.50 -6.77
C VAL A 95 9.16 11.23 -7.44
N ASN A 96 9.17 11.14 -8.77
CA ASN A 96 10.39 10.90 -9.53
C ASN A 96 11.42 12.02 -9.31
N GLU A 97 11.01 13.28 -9.43
CA GLU A 97 11.85 14.45 -9.15
C GLU A 97 12.36 14.47 -7.70
N ALA A 98 11.50 14.14 -6.73
CA ALA A 98 11.89 14.08 -5.33
C ALA A 98 12.94 13.00 -5.05
N PHE A 99 12.86 11.83 -5.70
CA PHE A 99 13.87 10.78 -5.56
C PHE A 99 15.22 11.17 -6.16
N PHE A 100 15.23 11.85 -7.32
CA PHE A 100 16.48 12.37 -7.90
C PHE A 100 17.14 13.43 -7.00
N ASN A 101 16.34 14.38 -6.50
CA ASN A 101 16.85 15.43 -5.61
C ASN A 101 17.23 14.90 -4.21
N GLY A 102 16.54 13.86 -3.73
CA GLY A 102 16.79 13.20 -2.46
C GLY A 102 18.12 12.44 -2.45
N ALA A 103 18.46 11.72 -3.54
CA ALA A 103 19.76 11.08 -3.70
C ALA A 103 20.90 12.11 -3.67
N ASP A 104 20.75 13.22 -4.42
CA ASP A 104 21.70 14.33 -4.40
C ASP A 104 21.84 14.98 -3.00
N THR A 105 20.74 15.03 -2.24
CA THR A 105 20.74 15.60 -0.89
C THR A 105 21.40 14.65 0.12
N LEU A 106 21.19 13.33 0.01
CA LEU A 106 21.84 12.32 0.83
C LEU A 106 23.34 12.21 0.54
N GLU A 107 23.76 12.35 -0.72
CA GLU A 107 25.18 12.44 -1.07
C GLU A 107 25.85 13.69 -0.48
N LYS A 108 25.16 14.83 -0.47
CA LYS A 108 25.66 16.07 0.15
C LYS A 108 25.75 15.92 1.68
N LEU A 109 24.74 15.34 2.32
CA LEU A 109 24.73 15.08 3.77
C LEU A 109 25.79 14.03 4.18
N GLY A 110 26.05 13.02 3.34
CA GLY A 110 27.11 12.04 3.55
C GLY A 110 28.52 12.64 3.50
N LYS A 111 28.73 13.71 2.71
CA LYS A 111 30.01 14.44 2.62
C LYS A 111 30.23 15.41 3.80
N ASP A 112 29.17 15.93 4.41
CA ASP A 112 29.28 16.87 5.53
C ASP A 112 29.56 16.17 6.88
N ASN A 113 29.14 14.91 7.04
CA ASN A 113 29.41 14.14 8.26
C ASN A 113 30.88 13.69 8.41
N ASN A 114 31.68 13.70 7.34
CA ASN A 114 33.10 13.31 7.40
C ASN A 114 34.04 14.47 7.83
N LYS A 115 33.52 15.66 8.15
CA LYS A 115 34.32 16.82 8.59
C LYS A 115 34.22 17.15 10.09
N ARG A 116 33.48 16.37 10.89
CA ARG A 116 33.31 16.61 12.34
C ARG A 116 34.14 15.69 13.25
N GLY A 117 35.04 14.87 12.68
CA GLY A 117 35.85 13.89 13.43
C GLY A 117 37.24 14.35 13.88
N GLU A 118 37.62 15.62 13.69
CA GLU A 118 38.96 16.12 14.08
C GLU A 118 38.87 17.39 14.93
N HIS A 119 38.41 17.27 16.17
CA HIS A 119 38.73 18.26 17.21
C HIS A 119 39.10 17.57 18.53
N LYS A 120 40.39 17.25 18.59
CA LYS A 120 41.31 17.20 19.74
C LYS A 120 40.69 17.03 21.14
N GLU A 121 40.92 15.85 21.71
CA GLU A 121 41.12 15.69 23.15
C GLU A 121 42.36 16.47 23.57
N SER A 122 42.18 17.55 24.32
CA SER A 122 43.24 18.14 25.15
C SER A 122 42.65 18.96 26.29
N GLU A 123 43.17 18.67 27.49
CA GLU A 123 43.05 19.39 28.78
C GLU A 123 41.76 19.10 29.57
N GLY A 124 41.80 18.66 30.84
CA GLY A 124 42.87 18.67 31.83
C GLY A 124 42.39 19.42 33.08
N ALA A 125 42.50 18.74 34.23
CA ALA A 125 42.19 19.15 35.62
C ALA A 125 40.73 19.05 36.08
#